data_AF-A0A2R7S3L2-F1
#
_entry.id   AF-A0A2R7S3L2-F1
#
_cell.length_a   1.000
_cell.length_b   1.000
_cell.length_c   1.000
_cell.angle_alpha   90.00
_cell.angle_beta   90.00
_cell.angle_gamma   90.00
#
_symmetry.space_group_name_H-M   'P 1'
#
loop_
_entity.id
_entity.type
_entity.pdbx_description
1 polymer ?
#
loop_
_entity_poly.entity_id
_entity_poly.type
_entity_poly.pdbx_seq_one_letter_code
_entity_poly.pdbx_strand_id
1 'polypeptide(L)'
;CPGPLQAQLQPRPGLRVIALPYLQQDDYDRLLWACDLNFVRGEDSFVRAQWAGQPFVWQIYPQDDGAHAAKLEAFMTLASLRSDWAGFWRGWNGLAPLPPLPEPDRPQALAWRAHLAQQPDLVGQLLSFLGFAG
;
A
#
# COMPACT_ATOMS: atom_id res chain seq x y z
N CYS A 1 -11.62 13.66 -14.94
CA CYS A 1 -12.86 12.87 -15.06
C CYS A 1 -12.94 11.91 -13.87
N PRO A 2 -14.07 11.84 -13.15
CA PRO A 2 -14.28 10.78 -12.17
C PRO A 2 -14.10 9.42 -12.86
N GLY A 3 -13.41 8.47 -12.21
CA GLY A 3 -13.20 7.13 -12.77
C GLY A 3 -14.52 6.38 -12.99
N PRO A 4 -14.59 5.39 -13.90
CA PRO A 4 -15.84 4.71 -14.27
C PRO A 4 -16.58 4.05 -13.09
N LEU A 5 -15.85 3.67 -12.03
CA LEU A 5 -16.44 3.13 -10.79
C LEU A 5 -17.19 4.18 -9.96
N GLN A 6 -16.83 5.46 -10.06
CA GLN A 6 -17.46 6.51 -9.26
C GLN A 6 -18.94 6.69 -9.63
N ALA A 7 -19.29 6.49 -10.91
CA ALA A 7 -20.68 6.51 -11.37
C ALA A 7 -21.53 5.35 -10.81
N GLN A 8 -20.90 4.31 -10.27
CA GLN A 8 -21.56 3.13 -9.71
C GLN A 8 -21.75 3.23 -8.18
N LEU A 9 -21.23 4.28 -7.54
CA LEU A 9 -21.34 4.44 -6.10
C LEU A 9 -22.76 4.83 -5.71
N GLN A 10 -23.37 4.01 -4.87
CA GLN A 10 -24.68 4.30 -4.30
C GLN A 10 -24.54 5.03 -2.96
N PRO A 11 -25.38 6.03 -2.67
CA PRO A 11 -25.42 6.67 -1.35
C PRO A 11 -25.68 5.62 -0.27
N ARG A 12 -24.87 5.65 0.80
CA ARG A 12 -25.07 4.81 1.99
C ARG A 12 -25.02 5.69 3.25
N PRO A 13 -25.90 5.49 4.24
CA PRO A 13 -25.81 6.19 5.51
C PRO A 13 -24.42 6.00 6.14
N GLY A 14 -23.83 7.10 6.63
CA GLY A 14 -22.48 7.09 7.22
C GLY A 14 -21.32 7.03 6.20
N LEU A 15 -21.60 6.96 4.89
CA LEU A 15 -20.57 6.97 3.85
C LEU A 15 -20.55 8.31 3.10
N ARG A 16 -19.44 9.03 3.19
CA ARG A 16 -19.15 10.21 2.36
C ARG A 16 -18.09 9.87 1.32
N VAL A 17 -18.41 10.07 0.06
CA VAL A 17 -17.48 9.86 -1.06
C VAL A 17 -17.04 11.22 -1.60
N ILE A 18 -15.73 11.42 -1.72
CA ILE A 18 -15.14 12.64 -2.28
C ILE A 18 -14.19 12.25 -3.40
N ALA A 19 -14.46 12.74 -4.61
CA ALA A 19 -13.48 12.66 -5.70
C ALA A 19 -12.43 13.75 -5.54
N LEU A 20 -11.18 13.35 -5.52
CA LEU A 20 -10.05 14.26 -5.54
C LEU A 20 -9.59 14.51 -6.98
N PRO A 21 -9.05 15.69 -7.28
CA PRO A 21 -8.37 15.93 -8.55
C PRO A 21 -7.11 15.06 -8.64
N TYR A 22 -6.49 15.05 -9.82
CA TYR A 22 -5.14 14.51 -9.94
C TYR A 22 -4.18 15.35 -9.06
N LEU A 23 -3.38 14.67 -8.24
CA LEU A 23 -2.46 15.30 -7.29
C LEU A 23 -1.03 15.19 -7.82
N GLN A 24 -0.22 16.20 -7.51
CA GLN A 24 1.24 16.06 -7.61
C GLN A 24 1.73 15.07 -6.54
N GLN A 25 2.92 14.51 -6.73
CA GLN A 25 3.42 13.43 -5.88
C GLN A 25 3.50 13.83 -4.39
N ASP A 26 4.01 15.02 -4.09
CA ASP A 26 4.08 15.52 -2.70
C ASP A 26 2.69 15.67 -2.05
N ASP A 27 1.68 16.07 -2.82
CA ASP A 27 0.32 16.21 -2.33
C ASP A 27 -0.35 14.84 -2.15
N TYR A 28 0.03 13.86 -2.98
CA TYR A 28 -0.38 12.48 -2.80
C TYR A 28 0.22 11.89 -1.50
N ASP A 29 1.48 12.19 -1.17
CA ASP A 29 2.07 11.78 0.11
C ASP A 29 1.34 12.40 1.30
N ARG A 30 1.02 13.70 1.23
CA ARG A 30 0.23 14.38 2.27
C ARG A 30 -1.14 13.75 2.45
N LEU A 31 -1.78 13.32 1.36
CA LEU A 31 -3.02 12.56 1.41
C LEU A 31 -2.83 11.23 2.15
N LEU A 32 -1.80 10.45 1.82
CA LEU A 32 -1.51 9.18 2.48
C LEU A 32 -1.29 9.34 3.99
N TRP A 33 -0.62 10.42 4.41
CA TRP A 33 -0.35 10.71 5.83
C TRP A 33 -1.63 11.04 6.61
N ALA A 34 -2.59 11.70 5.95
CA ALA A 34 -3.84 12.15 6.54
C ALA A 34 -4.90 11.06 6.67
N CYS A 35 -4.80 9.97 5.89
CA CYS A 35 -5.74 8.85 5.93
C CYS A 35 -5.46 7.89 7.10
N ASP A 36 -6.53 7.34 7.68
CA ASP A 36 -6.43 6.25 8.67
C ASP A 36 -6.18 4.88 8.03
N LEU A 37 -6.57 4.71 6.77
CA LEU A 37 -6.36 3.50 5.97
C LEU A 37 -6.24 3.86 4.49
N ASN A 38 -5.18 3.37 3.83
CA ASN A 38 -4.90 3.65 2.42
C ASN A 38 -5.07 2.39 1.55
N PHE A 39 -5.83 2.48 0.46
CA PHE A 39 -5.84 1.45 -0.58
C PHE A 39 -5.00 1.94 -1.76
N VAL A 40 -3.91 1.24 -2.06
CA VAL A 40 -2.90 1.65 -3.05
C VAL A 40 -2.62 0.53 -4.04
N ARG A 41 -1.96 0.84 -5.16
CA ARG A 41 -1.71 -0.13 -6.24
C ARG A 41 -0.39 0.07 -6.94
N GLY A 42 0.04 -0.94 -7.70
CA GLY A 42 1.30 -0.85 -8.45
C GLY A 42 2.50 -0.75 -7.51
N GLU A 43 3.55 -0.06 -7.94
CA GLU A 43 4.84 -0.07 -7.22
C GLU A 43 5.11 1.24 -6.47
N ASP A 44 4.98 2.39 -7.14
CA ASP A 44 5.29 3.68 -6.51
C ASP A 44 4.38 3.97 -5.31
N SER A 45 3.06 3.97 -5.50
CA SER A 45 2.11 4.24 -4.40
C SER A 45 2.17 3.20 -3.27
N PHE A 46 2.59 1.98 -3.58
CA PHE A 46 2.87 0.94 -2.58
C PHE A 46 4.07 1.31 -1.70
N VAL A 47 5.16 1.82 -2.29
CA VAL A 47 6.32 2.32 -1.53
C VAL A 47 5.94 3.57 -0.75
N ARG A 48 5.20 4.52 -1.34
CA ARG A 48 4.76 5.74 -0.64
C ARG A 48 3.90 5.42 0.59
N ALA A 49 2.98 4.45 0.49
CA ALA A 49 2.13 4.03 1.60
C ALA A 49 2.92 3.44 2.78
N GLN A 50 4.00 2.70 2.51
CA GLN A 50 4.89 2.19 3.56
C GLN A 50 5.56 3.35 4.33
N TRP A 51 6.02 4.38 3.63
CA TRP A 51 6.62 5.56 4.25
C TRP A 51 5.62 6.44 4.99
N ALA A 52 4.34 6.42 4.61
CA ALA A 52 3.29 7.13 5.33
C ALA A 52 3.14 6.64 6.78
N GLY A 53 3.47 5.38 7.07
CA GLY A 53 3.34 4.80 8.41
C GLY A 53 1.88 4.70 8.87
N GLN A 54 0.96 4.62 7.92
CA GLN A 54 -0.46 4.35 8.15
C GLN A 54 -0.80 2.94 7.63
N PRO A 55 -1.80 2.26 8.21
CA PRO A 55 -2.32 1.01 7.66
C PRO A 55 -2.69 1.15 6.19
N PHE A 56 -2.42 0.11 5.40
CA PHE A 56 -2.73 0.13 3.97
C PHE A 56 -3.06 -1.26 3.43
N VAL A 57 -3.64 -1.29 2.24
CA VAL A 57 -3.90 -2.50 1.44
C VAL A 57 -3.27 -2.31 0.08
N TRP A 58 -2.45 -3.27 -0.33
CA TRP A 58 -1.82 -3.27 -1.64
C TRP A 58 -2.63 -4.10 -2.64
N GLN A 59 -3.08 -3.45 -3.71
CA GLN A 59 -3.54 -4.12 -4.92
C GLN A 59 -2.36 -4.32 -5.88
N ILE A 60 -1.83 -5.55 -5.90
CA ILE A 60 -0.75 -5.91 -6.82
C ILE A 60 -1.32 -6.04 -8.24
N TYR A 61 -0.55 -5.64 -9.26
CA TYR A 61 -0.96 -5.88 -10.64
C TYR A 61 -0.94 -7.39 -10.94
N PRO A 62 -2.03 -7.98 -11.47
CA PRO A 62 -1.99 -9.34 -11.97
C PRO A 62 -0.91 -9.47 -13.04
N GLN A 63 -0.06 -10.49 -12.91
CA GLN A 63 0.89 -10.89 -13.94
C GLN A 63 0.41 -12.19 -14.57
N ASP A 64 0.52 -12.30 -15.90
CA ASP A 64 0.02 -13.42 -16.71
C ASP A 64 0.64 -14.77 -16.32
N ASP A 65 1.79 -14.77 -15.66
CA ASP A 65 2.53 -15.95 -15.19
C ASP A 65 2.19 -16.37 -13.75
N GLY A 66 1.30 -15.64 -13.06
CA GLY A 66 0.96 -15.92 -11.66
C GLY A 66 1.99 -15.45 -10.62
N ALA A 67 3.09 -14.79 -11.03
CA ALA A 67 4.16 -14.34 -10.12
C ALA A 67 3.67 -13.30 -9.09
N HIS A 68 2.58 -12.60 -9.39
CA HIS A 68 1.96 -11.61 -8.52
C HIS A 68 1.55 -12.20 -7.16
N ALA A 69 1.02 -13.43 -7.12
CA ALA A 69 0.65 -14.08 -5.87
C ALA A 69 1.88 -14.38 -5.00
N ALA A 70 2.96 -14.89 -5.60
CA ALA A 70 4.21 -15.15 -4.89
C ALA A 70 4.85 -13.86 -4.35
N LYS A 71 4.84 -12.77 -5.13
CA LYS A 71 5.34 -11.45 -4.69
C LYS A 71 4.52 -10.90 -3.51
N LEU A 72 3.20 -11.07 -3.53
CA LEU A 72 2.32 -10.68 -2.44
C LEU A 72 2.63 -11.47 -1.15
N GLU A 73 2.70 -12.80 -1.23
CA GLU A 73 3.01 -13.67 -0.08
C GLU A 73 4.39 -13.39 0.51
N ALA A 74 5.39 -13.19 -0.35
CA ALA A 74 6.75 -12.87 0.07
C ALA A 74 6.78 -11.55 0.85
N PHE A 75 6.08 -10.52 0.36
CA PHE A 75 6.00 -9.24 1.07
C PHE A 75 5.27 -9.38 2.41
N MET A 76 4.11 -10.04 2.45
CA MET A 76 3.35 -10.23 3.70
C MET A 76 4.17 -10.98 4.77
N THR A 77 4.95 -11.98 4.34
CA THR A 77 5.86 -12.72 5.22
C THR A 77 6.98 -11.83 5.74
N LEU A 78 7.63 -11.08 4.85
CA LEU A 78 8.73 -10.17 5.22
C LEU A 78 8.26 -9.08 6.20
N ALA A 79 7.11 -8.48 5.93
CA ALA A 79 6.52 -7.45 6.79
C ALA A 79 5.88 -8.01 8.07
N SER A 80 5.91 -9.33 8.27
CA SER A 80 5.27 -10.01 9.40
C SER A 80 3.80 -9.57 9.58
N LEU A 81 3.07 -9.51 8.47
CA LEU A 81 1.69 -9.01 8.45
C LEU A 81 0.80 -9.91 9.33
N ARG A 82 -0.04 -9.28 10.15
CA ARG A 82 -1.00 -9.98 11.01
C ARG A 82 -1.90 -10.89 10.15
N SER A 83 -2.25 -12.06 10.67
CA SER A 83 -2.90 -13.12 9.86
C SER A 83 -4.26 -12.74 9.27
N ASP A 84 -5.04 -11.92 9.99
CA ASP A 84 -6.31 -11.35 9.53
C ASP A 84 -6.09 -10.35 8.37
N TRP A 85 -5.09 -9.50 8.48
CA TRP A 85 -4.65 -8.59 7.41
C TRP A 85 -4.14 -9.35 6.19
N ALA A 86 -3.33 -10.39 6.39
CA ALA A 86 -2.88 -11.25 5.30
C ALA A 86 -4.06 -11.96 4.59
N GLY A 87 -5.04 -12.44 5.36
CA GLY A 87 -6.30 -12.98 4.82
C GLY A 87 -7.06 -11.95 3.99
N PHE A 88 -7.19 -10.72 4.51
CA PHE A 88 -7.84 -9.62 3.80
C PHE A 88 -7.10 -9.26 2.50
N TRP A 89 -5.76 -9.18 2.51
CA TRP A 89 -4.95 -8.89 1.33
C TRP A 89 -5.09 -9.95 0.24
N ARG A 90 -5.12 -11.25 0.59
CA ARG A 90 -5.43 -12.32 -0.37
C ARG A 90 -6.82 -12.17 -0.97
N GLY A 91 -7.81 -11.91 -0.12
CA GLY A 91 -9.20 -11.69 -0.54
C GLY A 91 -9.36 -10.51 -1.49
N TRP A 92 -8.72 -9.38 -1.15
CA TRP A 92 -8.73 -8.16 -1.94
C TRP A 92 -8.10 -8.34 -3.32
N ASN A 93 -7.06 -9.16 -3.43
CA ASN A 93 -6.39 -9.50 -4.68
C ASN A 93 -7.03 -10.69 -5.42
N GLY A 94 -8.19 -11.19 -4.98
CA GLY A 94 -8.92 -12.28 -5.64
C GLY A 94 -8.30 -13.67 -5.49
N LEU A 95 -7.34 -13.83 -4.57
CA LEU A 95 -6.67 -15.11 -4.30
C LEU A 95 -7.43 -15.97 -3.28
N ALA A 96 -8.43 -15.38 -2.61
CA ALA A 96 -9.31 -16.02 -1.64
C ALA A 96 -10.66 -15.27 -1.60
N PRO A 97 -11.68 -15.80 -0.91
CA PRO A 97 -12.86 -15.00 -0.57
C PRO A 97 -12.47 -13.77 0.27
N LEU A 98 -13.10 -12.62 0.01
CA LEU A 98 -12.84 -11.38 0.75
C LEU A 98 -13.48 -11.45 2.15
N PRO A 99 -12.69 -11.48 3.24
CA PRO A 99 -13.22 -11.40 4.60
C PRO A 99 -13.64 -9.96 4.96
N PRO A 100 -14.30 -9.75 6.11
CA PRO A 100 -14.49 -8.41 6.67
C PRO A 100 -13.15 -7.67 6.83
N LEU A 101 -13.19 -6.34 6.70
CA LEU A 101 -12.02 -5.49 6.95
C LEU A 101 -11.59 -5.61 8.42
N PRO A 102 -10.33 -6.00 8.70
CA PRO A 102 -9.82 -6.01 10.07
C PRO A 102 -9.60 -4.59 10.62
N GLU A 103 -9.51 -4.48 11.94
CA GLU A 103 -9.18 -3.21 12.59
C GLU A 103 -7.78 -2.70 12.17
N PRO A 104 -7.64 -1.41 11.79
CA PRO A 104 -6.37 -0.79 11.43
C PRO A 104 -5.28 -0.95 12.51
N ASP A 105 -4.12 -1.45 12.10
CA ASP A 105 -2.97 -1.69 12.97
C ASP A 105 -1.85 -0.69 12.70
N ARG A 106 -2.04 0.56 13.16
CA ARG A 106 -1.03 1.62 12.99
C ARG A 106 0.31 1.30 13.63
N PRO A 107 0.39 0.67 14.82
CA PRO A 107 1.66 0.23 15.39
C PRO A 107 2.46 -0.69 14.45
N GLN A 108 1.82 -1.65 13.80
CA GLN A 108 2.47 -2.54 12.83
C GLN A 108 3.02 -1.77 11.63
N ALA A 109 2.24 -0.82 11.07
CA ALA A 109 2.70 0.02 9.96
C ALA A 109 3.91 0.90 10.34
N LEU A 110 3.91 1.46 11.55
CA LEU A 110 5.03 2.27 12.06
C LEU A 110 6.28 1.41 12.32
N ALA A 111 6.11 0.20 12.84
CA ALA A 111 7.21 -0.74 13.05
C ALA A 111 7.86 -1.14 11.72
N TRP A 112 7.05 -1.42 10.69
CA TRP A 112 7.54 -1.70 9.34
C TRP A 112 8.32 -0.51 8.76
N ARG A 113 7.78 0.71 8.85
CA ARG A 113 8.49 1.92 8.41
C ARG A 113 9.83 2.10 9.13
N ALA A 114 9.87 1.86 10.45
CA ALA A 114 11.09 1.96 11.23
C ALA A 114 12.13 0.92 10.80
N HIS A 115 11.70 -0.29 10.45
CA HIS A 115 12.57 -1.32 9.87
C HIS A 115 13.15 -0.89 8.52
N LEU A 116 12.33 -0.33 7.62
CA LEU A 116 12.80 0.21 6.33
C LEU A 116 13.83 1.34 6.51
N ALA A 117 13.61 2.23 7.48
CA ALA A 117 14.50 3.36 7.76
C ALA A 117 15.91 2.96 8.26
N GLN A 118 16.11 1.69 8.65
CA GLN A 118 17.42 1.16 9.02
C GLN A 118 18.26 0.75 7.80
N GLN A 119 17.64 0.63 6.63
CA GLN A 119 18.34 0.27 5.40
C GLN A 119 18.87 1.54 4.71
N PRO A 120 20.06 1.48 4.08
CA PRO A 120 20.52 2.58 3.25
C PRO A 120 19.55 2.79 2.09
N ASP A 121 19.26 4.04 1.73
CA ASP A 121 18.38 4.34 0.62
C ASP A 121 18.98 3.90 -0.72
N LEU A 122 18.11 3.67 -1.71
CA LEU A 122 18.52 3.16 -3.01
C LEU A 122 19.52 4.08 -3.72
N VAL A 123 19.39 5.41 -3.58
CA VAL A 123 20.28 6.36 -4.23
C VAL A 123 21.67 6.29 -3.59
N GLY A 124 21.74 6.24 -2.26
CA GLY A 124 22.99 6.02 -1.53
C GLY A 124 23.70 4.73 -1.94
N GLN A 125 22.95 3.62 -2.06
CA GLN A 125 23.50 2.34 -2.52
C GLN A 125 24.02 2.41 -3.97
N LEU A 126 23.27 3.06 -4.87
CA LEU A 126 23.68 3.23 -6.27
C LEU A 126 24.93 4.10 -6.41
N LEU A 127 25.02 5.19 -5.64
CA LEU A 127 26.22 6.05 -5.62
C LEU A 127 27.44 5.29 -5.10
N SER A 128 27.28 4.55 -4.01
CA SER A 128 28.35 3.70 -3.46
C SER A 128 28.79 2.64 -4.46
N PHE A 129 27.86 2.02 -5.19
CA PHE A 129 28.17 1.04 -6.23
C PHE A 129 28.99 1.64 -7.38
N LEU A 130 28.71 2.90 -7.74
CA LEU A 130 29.47 3.64 -8.75
C LEU A 130 30.81 4.19 -8.24
N GLY A 131 31.16 3.95 -6.97
CA GLY A 131 32.42 4.40 -6.35
C GLY A 131 32.39 5.83 -5.82
N PHE A 132 31.22 6.49 -5.79
CA PHE A 132 31.04 7.74 -5.08
C PHE A 132 30.77 7.43 -3.61
N ALA A 133 31.82 7.22 -2.82
CA ALA A 133 31.71 7.18 -1.37
C ALA A 133 31.54 8.62 -0.84
N GLY A 134 30.48 8.85 -0.05
CA GLY A 134 30.29 10.08 0.72
C GLY A 134 31.22 10.19 1.91
#